data_AF-A0A0B2WLC7-F1
#
_entry.id   AF-A0A0B2WLC7-F1
#
_cell.length_a   1.000
_cell.length_b   1.000
_cell.length_c   1.000
_cell.angle_alpha   90.00
_cell.angle_beta   90.00
_cell.angle_gamma   90.00
#
_symmetry.space_group_name_H-M   'P 1'
#
loop_
_entity.id
_entity.type
_entity.pdbx_description
1 polymer ?
#
loop_
_entity_poly.entity_id
_entity_poly.type
_entity_poly.pdbx_seq_one_letter_code
_entity_poly.pdbx_strand_id
1 'polypeptide(L)'
;MDFAMEDNQNSAPGSVPAAKLNSRKGPDSQSVTKRLQTELMQLMTAPAPGVSAFPSADGNLLSWTATIQGPEDTPYASLTFKLSFSFPSNYPYAPPTVLFKTPIYHPNVDFSGRICLDILKDKWTAAYNIQTVLLSLQSLLGEPNNSSPLNGEAAELWDSNAQEFKNKVMGRHRDIEEE
;
A
#
# COMPACT_ATOMS: atom_id res chain seq x y z
N MET A 1 -0.60 -43.25 77.11
CA MET A 1 -1.43 -44.19 76.32
C MET A 1 -1.74 -43.48 75.03
N ASP A 2 -0.86 -43.73 74.07
CA ASP A 2 -0.97 -43.45 72.64
C ASP A 2 -2.30 -43.92 72.07
N PHE A 3 -2.82 -43.19 71.07
CA PHE A 3 -3.25 -43.80 69.81
C PHE A 3 -3.15 -42.75 68.70
N ALA A 4 -2.17 -42.95 67.82
CA ALA A 4 -2.08 -42.31 66.51
C ALA A 4 -3.01 -43.03 65.51
N MET A 5 -3.50 -42.33 64.49
CA MET A 5 -3.24 -42.62 63.07
C MET A 5 -4.05 -41.70 62.14
N GLU A 6 -3.38 -41.28 61.07
CA GLU A 6 -3.84 -40.50 59.93
C GLU A 6 -4.79 -41.28 59.00
N ASP A 7 -5.57 -40.53 58.21
CA ASP A 7 -5.54 -40.44 56.73
C ASP A 7 -6.89 -40.51 55.97
N ASN A 8 -7.12 -39.42 55.22
CA ASN A 8 -7.50 -39.35 53.79
C ASN A 8 -8.88 -39.85 53.28
N GLN A 9 -9.71 -38.92 52.77
CA GLN A 9 -10.04 -38.76 51.33
C GLN A 9 -11.22 -37.80 51.04
N ASN A 10 -10.89 -36.71 50.34
CA ASN A 10 -11.49 -36.17 49.10
C ASN A 10 -13.02 -36.08 48.89
N SER A 11 -13.55 -34.86 48.66
CA SER A 11 -14.16 -34.42 47.38
C SER A 11 -14.73 -32.99 47.44
N ALA A 12 -14.56 -32.25 46.34
CA ALA A 12 -14.60 -30.78 46.21
C ALA A 12 -16.00 -30.11 46.22
N PRO A 13 -16.09 -28.79 46.53
CA PRO A 13 -17.27 -27.98 46.24
C PRO A 13 -17.21 -27.33 44.84
N GLY A 14 -18.39 -27.20 44.23
CA GLY A 14 -18.62 -26.87 42.82
C GLY A 14 -18.09 -25.51 42.35
N SER A 15 -17.62 -25.51 41.11
CA SER A 15 -17.19 -24.37 40.33
C SER A 15 -18.38 -23.58 39.77
N VAL A 16 -18.38 -22.27 40.06
CA VAL A 16 -19.21 -21.24 39.41
C VAL A 16 -18.91 -21.20 37.90
N PRO A 17 -19.92 -21.06 37.01
CA PRO A 17 -19.67 -20.96 35.58
C PRO A 17 -19.09 -19.58 35.24
N ALA A 18 -17.86 -19.57 34.73
CA ALA A 18 -17.23 -18.39 34.16
C ALA A 18 -18.00 -17.93 32.92
N ALA A 19 -18.51 -16.70 32.97
CA ALA A 19 -19.05 -16.00 31.81
C ALA A 19 -17.99 -15.98 30.70
N LYS A 20 -18.31 -16.58 29.54
CA LYS A 20 -17.47 -16.51 28.34
C LYS A 20 -17.41 -15.06 27.88
N LEU A 21 -16.29 -14.37 28.14
CA LEU A 21 -15.95 -13.15 27.41
C LEU A 21 -15.79 -13.51 25.93
N ASN A 22 -16.75 -13.07 25.12
CA ASN A 22 -16.61 -13.07 23.68
C ASN A 22 -15.52 -12.05 23.31
N SER A 23 -14.27 -12.50 23.20
CA SER A 23 -13.22 -11.72 22.56
C SER A 23 -13.62 -11.57 21.10
N ARG A 24 -14.13 -10.38 20.72
CA ARG A 24 -14.24 -10.00 19.31
C ARG A 24 -12.84 -10.14 18.73
N LYS A 25 -12.63 -11.15 17.88
CA LYS A 25 -11.41 -11.26 17.08
C LYS A 25 -11.27 -9.93 16.33
N GLY A 26 -10.10 -9.30 16.44
CA GLY A 26 -9.74 -8.18 15.59
C GLY A 26 -9.83 -8.56 14.11
N PRO A 27 -9.65 -7.62 13.18
CA PRO A 27 -9.70 -7.91 11.74
C PRO A 27 -8.83 -9.14 11.44
N ASP A 28 -9.44 -10.12 10.79
CA ASP A 28 -8.87 -11.46 10.63
C ASP A 28 -7.62 -11.36 9.74
N SER A 29 -6.43 -11.41 10.35
CA SER A 29 -5.15 -11.38 9.64
C SER A 29 -5.06 -12.44 8.53
N GLN A 30 -5.78 -13.56 8.68
CA GLN A 30 -5.86 -14.58 7.63
C GLN A 30 -6.64 -14.09 6.40
N SER A 31 -7.58 -13.17 6.55
CA SER A 31 -8.33 -12.59 5.43
C SER A 31 -7.49 -11.63 4.60
N VAL A 32 -6.61 -10.84 5.23
CA VAL A 32 -5.70 -9.91 4.54
C VAL A 32 -4.68 -10.68 3.71
N THR A 33 -4.04 -11.69 4.30
CA THR A 33 -3.06 -12.54 3.60
C THR A 33 -3.67 -13.19 2.37
N LYS A 34 -4.87 -13.78 2.49
CA LYS A 34 -5.57 -14.39 1.35
C LYS A 34 -5.85 -13.36 0.26
N ARG A 35 -6.33 -12.17 0.64
CA ARG A 35 -6.61 -11.08 -0.30
C ARG A 35 -5.35 -10.69 -1.09
N LEU A 36 -4.23 -10.48 -0.40
CA LEU A 36 -2.96 -10.07 -1.04
C LEU A 36 -2.37 -11.18 -1.93
N GLN A 37 -2.49 -12.44 -1.53
CA GLN A 37 -2.10 -13.58 -2.37
C GLN A 37 -2.95 -13.68 -3.64
N THR A 38 -4.26 -13.46 -3.55
CA THR A 38 -5.14 -13.41 -4.72
C THR A 38 -4.75 -12.27 -5.67
N GLU A 39 -4.44 -11.09 -5.15
CA GLU A 39 -3.99 -9.97 -5.97
C GLU A 39 -2.62 -10.22 -6.61
N LEU A 40 -1.71 -10.89 -5.91
CA LEU A 40 -0.42 -11.30 -6.48
C LEU A 40 -0.64 -12.24 -7.67
N MET A 41 -1.49 -13.25 -7.51
CA MET A 41 -1.84 -14.16 -8.61
C MET A 41 -2.48 -13.41 -9.78
N GLN A 42 -3.37 -12.45 -9.50
CA GLN A 42 -3.98 -11.62 -10.54
C GLN A 42 -2.92 -10.84 -11.33
N LEU A 43 -1.99 -10.17 -10.66
CA LEU A 43 -0.90 -9.45 -11.31
C LEU A 43 -0.01 -10.35 -12.17
N MET A 44 0.23 -11.59 -11.73
CA MET A 44 1.03 -12.57 -12.48
C MET A 44 0.29 -13.17 -13.69
N THR A 45 -1.01 -13.40 -13.57
CA THR A 45 -1.82 -14.07 -14.60
C THR A 45 -2.41 -13.10 -15.63
N ALA A 46 -2.62 -11.84 -15.24
CA ALA A 46 -3.18 -10.79 -16.08
C ALA A 46 -2.36 -9.48 -15.92
N PRO A 47 -1.08 -9.48 -16.33
CA PRO A 47 -0.22 -8.32 -16.19
C PRO A 47 -0.76 -7.14 -17.01
N ALA A 48 -0.75 -5.95 -16.42
CA ALA A 48 -1.04 -4.71 -17.13
C ALA A 48 0.26 -4.12 -17.71
N PRO A 49 0.24 -3.57 -18.93
CA PRO A 49 1.42 -2.94 -19.53
C PRO A 49 2.00 -1.83 -18.65
N GLY A 50 3.33 -1.84 -18.52
CA GLY A 50 4.05 -0.79 -17.82
C GLY A 50 3.87 -0.71 -16.31
N VAL A 51 3.18 -1.66 -15.66
CA VAL A 51 3.08 -1.71 -14.20
C VAL A 51 3.41 -3.09 -13.66
N SER A 52 4.07 -3.16 -12.51
CA SER A 52 4.32 -4.42 -11.81
C SER A 52 4.36 -4.20 -10.30
N ALA A 53 4.11 -5.25 -9.51
CA ALA A 53 4.27 -5.20 -8.07
C ALA A 53 4.51 -6.59 -7.47
N PHE A 54 5.37 -6.65 -6.46
CA PHE A 54 5.76 -7.88 -5.77
C PHE A 54 5.96 -7.61 -4.28
N PRO A 55 5.71 -8.60 -3.40
CA PRO A 55 6.09 -8.52 -2.00
C PRO A 55 7.58 -8.18 -1.84
N SER A 56 7.90 -7.39 -0.82
CA SER A 56 9.29 -7.07 -0.48
C SER A 56 10.08 -8.33 -0.10
N ALA A 57 11.40 -8.30 -0.32
CA ALA A 57 12.29 -9.46 -0.18
C ALA A 57 12.40 -10.01 1.26
N ASP A 58 11.92 -9.26 2.26
CA ASP A 58 11.92 -9.63 3.68
C ASP A 58 10.84 -10.68 4.05
N GLY A 59 10.01 -11.09 3.08
CA GLY A 59 8.94 -12.06 3.28
C GLY A 59 7.70 -11.47 3.95
N ASN A 60 7.66 -10.15 4.19
CA ASN A 60 6.49 -9.47 4.72
C ASN A 60 5.47 -9.18 3.62
N LEU A 61 4.38 -9.94 3.57
CA LEU A 61 3.30 -9.72 2.61
C LEU A 61 2.58 -8.38 2.76
N LEU A 62 2.74 -7.65 3.87
CA LEU A 62 2.16 -6.32 4.07
C LEU A 62 3.05 -5.18 3.53
N SER A 63 4.18 -5.50 2.92
CA SER A 63 5.08 -4.54 2.27
C SER A 63 5.40 -5.01 0.86
N TRP A 64 5.14 -4.16 -0.14
CA TRP A 64 5.40 -4.49 -1.54
C TRP A 64 6.19 -3.40 -2.22
N THR A 65 6.99 -3.80 -3.19
CA THR A 65 7.64 -2.90 -4.15
C THR A 65 6.90 -2.98 -5.47
N ALA A 66 6.64 -1.83 -6.08
CA ALA A 66 5.99 -1.73 -7.37
C ALA A 66 6.79 -0.87 -8.35
N THR A 67 6.55 -1.06 -9.64
CA THR A 67 7.09 -0.21 -10.70
C THR A 67 5.99 0.33 -11.59
N ILE A 68 6.18 1.56 -12.06
CA ILE A 68 5.37 2.19 -13.11
C ILE A 68 6.32 2.72 -14.18
N GLN A 69 6.11 2.31 -15.42
CA GLN A 69 6.71 2.92 -16.60
C GLN A 69 5.91 4.17 -16.95
N GLY A 70 6.63 5.27 -17.16
CA GLY A 70 6.04 6.53 -17.59
C GLY A 70 5.33 6.36 -18.93
N PRO A 71 4.07 6.82 -19.09
CA PRO A 71 3.33 6.66 -20.33
C PRO A 71 4.03 7.34 -21.51
N GLU A 72 3.83 6.78 -22.70
CA GLU A 72 4.20 7.43 -23.96
C GLU A 72 3.51 8.79 -24.09
N ASP A 73 4.09 9.69 -24.89
CA ASP A 73 3.59 11.05 -25.12
C ASP A 73 3.45 11.93 -23.87
N THR A 74 4.05 11.52 -22.74
CA THR A 74 4.17 12.34 -21.53
C THR A 74 5.61 12.79 -21.28
N PRO A 75 5.85 13.80 -20.43
CA PRO A 75 7.20 14.14 -19.97
C PRO A 75 7.93 13.01 -19.24
N TYR A 76 7.20 11.97 -18.83
CA TYR A 76 7.68 10.82 -18.09
C TYR A 76 8.07 9.63 -18.99
N ALA A 77 7.87 9.74 -20.31
CA ALA A 77 8.18 8.67 -21.25
C ALA A 77 9.63 8.16 -21.09
N SER A 78 9.80 6.84 -21.18
CA SER A 78 11.07 6.12 -20.98
C SER A 78 11.63 6.16 -19.56
N LEU A 79 10.94 6.76 -18.58
CA LEU A 79 11.32 6.68 -17.17
C LEU A 79 10.59 5.52 -16.47
N THR A 80 11.24 4.95 -15.46
CA THR A 80 10.64 3.91 -14.60
C THR A 80 10.67 4.36 -13.14
N PHE A 81 9.52 4.37 -12.49
CA PHE A 81 9.37 4.79 -11.11
C PHE A 81 9.15 3.59 -10.20
N LYS A 82 9.95 3.47 -9.15
CA LYS A 82 9.73 2.54 -8.04
C LYS A 82 8.80 3.17 -7.01
N LEU A 83 7.87 2.37 -6.49
CA LEU A 83 6.95 2.73 -5.43
C LEU A 83 6.99 1.69 -4.31
N SER A 84 6.65 2.11 -3.10
CA SER A 84 6.39 1.21 -1.98
C SER A 84 4.92 1.21 -1.63
N PHE A 85 4.38 0.03 -1.36
CA PHE A 85 3.05 -0.17 -0.79
C PHE A 85 3.20 -0.72 0.63
N SER A 86 2.49 -0.13 1.58
CA SER A 86 2.34 -0.66 2.93
C SER A 86 0.86 -0.89 3.22
N PHE A 87 0.49 -2.13 3.50
CA PHE A 87 -0.90 -2.54 3.69
C PHE A 87 -1.28 -2.52 5.17
N PRO A 88 -2.40 -1.86 5.54
CA PRO A 88 -2.87 -1.89 6.92
C PRO A 88 -3.44 -3.26 7.28
N SER A 89 -3.54 -3.56 8.58
CA SER A 89 -4.06 -4.83 9.09
C SER A 89 -5.55 -5.07 8.81
N ASN A 90 -6.27 -4.06 8.33
CA ASN A 90 -7.66 -4.14 7.89
C ASN A 90 -7.83 -3.96 6.37
N TYR A 91 -6.76 -4.05 5.57
CA TYR A 91 -6.88 -4.10 4.11
C TYR A 91 -7.81 -5.25 3.69
N PRO A 92 -8.75 -5.07 2.75
CA PRO A 92 -8.94 -3.92 1.84
C PRO A 92 -9.93 -2.87 2.33
N TYR A 93 -10.36 -2.89 3.59
CA TYR A 93 -11.33 -1.92 4.11
C TYR A 93 -10.72 -0.53 4.34
N ALA A 94 -9.40 -0.45 4.50
CA ALA A 94 -8.63 0.79 4.42
C ALA A 94 -7.61 0.70 3.27
N PRO A 95 -7.28 1.84 2.62
CA PRO A 95 -6.31 1.87 1.53
C PRO A 95 -4.90 1.51 2.00
N PRO A 96 -4.04 1.00 1.09
CA PRO A 96 -2.62 0.93 1.35
C PRO A 96 -2.02 2.35 1.38
N THR A 97 -0.94 2.51 2.14
CA THR A 97 -0.08 3.69 1.99
C THR A 97 0.86 3.46 0.81
N VAL A 98 0.84 4.37 -0.16
CA VAL A 98 1.67 4.29 -1.37
C VAL A 98 2.60 5.50 -1.44
N LEU A 99 3.88 5.27 -1.71
CA LEU A 99 4.89 6.31 -1.84
C LEU A 99 5.73 6.08 -3.09
N PHE A 100 6.01 7.15 -3.83
CA PHE A 100 7.10 7.14 -4.81
C PHE A 100 8.44 7.02 -4.07
N LYS A 101 9.19 5.97 -4.37
CA LYS A 101 10.56 5.80 -3.88
C LYS A 101 11.52 6.51 -4.83
N THR A 102 11.34 6.31 -6.13
CA THR A 102 12.05 7.06 -7.16
C THR A 102 11.68 8.56 -7.04
N PRO A 103 12.67 9.46 -6.92
CA PRO A 103 12.41 10.89 -6.91
C PRO A 103 11.66 11.33 -8.17
N ILE A 104 10.51 11.98 -7.98
CA ILE A 104 9.64 12.42 -9.07
C ILE A 104 9.32 13.91 -8.95
N TYR A 105 9.16 14.58 -10.10
CA TYR A 105 8.62 15.94 -10.20
C TYR A 105 7.22 15.85 -10.81
N HIS A 106 6.18 16.12 -10.04
CA HIS A 106 4.80 15.94 -10.46
C HIS A 106 3.84 16.85 -9.66
N PRO A 107 2.77 17.41 -10.26
CA PRO A 107 1.82 18.29 -9.55
C PRO A 107 1.21 17.68 -8.28
N ASN A 108 0.82 16.40 -8.33
CA ASN A 108 0.17 15.68 -7.22
C ASN A 108 1.10 14.82 -6.34
N VAL A 109 2.42 14.98 -6.45
CA VAL A 109 3.39 14.26 -5.60
C VAL A 109 4.33 15.27 -4.95
N ASP A 110 4.54 15.13 -3.64
CA ASP A 110 5.51 15.99 -2.93
C ASP A 110 6.94 15.44 -2.99
N PHE A 111 7.91 16.22 -2.49
CA PHE A 111 9.33 15.86 -2.54
C PHE A 111 9.69 14.63 -1.69
N SER A 112 8.82 14.19 -0.78
CA SER A 112 8.96 12.95 -0.01
C SER A 112 8.29 11.74 -0.69
N GLY A 113 7.71 11.93 -1.89
CA GLY A 113 7.04 10.88 -2.64
C GLY A 113 5.61 10.60 -2.20
N ARG A 114 5.02 11.44 -1.32
CA ARG A 114 3.61 11.28 -0.90
C ARG A 114 2.69 11.73 -2.02
N ILE A 115 1.61 10.99 -2.22
CA ILE A 115 0.70 11.14 -3.35
C ILE A 115 -0.62 11.77 -2.88
N CYS A 116 -1.12 12.75 -3.62
CA CYS A 116 -2.50 13.20 -3.50
C CYS A 116 -3.35 12.58 -4.60
N LEU A 117 -4.02 11.47 -4.26
CA LEU A 117 -4.99 10.80 -5.13
C LEU A 117 -6.19 10.37 -4.27
N ASP A 118 -7.40 10.68 -4.71
CA ASP A 118 -8.64 10.50 -3.95
C ASP A 118 -9.00 9.03 -3.70
N ILE A 119 -8.68 8.14 -4.65
CA ILE A 119 -8.87 6.69 -4.45
C ILE A 119 -7.98 6.14 -3.33
N LEU A 120 -6.88 6.82 -2.96
CA LEU A 120 -6.04 6.45 -1.80
C LEU A 120 -6.50 7.12 -0.50
N LYS A 121 -7.62 7.84 -0.53
CA LYS A 121 -8.17 8.61 0.58
C LYS A 121 -9.67 8.32 0.74
N ASP A 122 -10.52 9.33 0.56
CA ASP A 122 -11.95 9.32 0.81
C ASP A 122 -12.75 8.53 -0.24
N LYS A 123 -12.21 8.35 -1.45
CA LYS A 123 -12.85 7.53 -2.48
C LYS A 123 -12.36 6.09 -2.51
N TRP A 124 -11.53 5.66 -1.57
CA TRP A 124 -11.11 4.26 -1.48
C TRP A 124 -12.32 3.34 -1.29
N THR A 125 -12.34 2.23 -2.03
CA THR A 125 -13.31 1.15 -1.81
C THR A 125 -12.58 -0.18 -1.78
N ALA A 126 -13.13 -1.14 -1.04
CA ALA A 126 -12.57 -2.50 -0.96
C ALA A 126 -12.58 -3.26 -2.31
N ALA A 127 -13.24 -2.72 -3.33
CA ALA A 127 -13.22 -3.25 -4.70
C ALA A 127 -11.92 -2.89 -5.44
N TYR A 128 -11.23 -1.81 -5.05
CA TYR A 128 -9.93 -1.48 -5.62
C TYR A 128 -8.86 -2.46 -5.15
N ASN A 129 -7.92 -2.73 -6.05
CA ASN A 129 -6.78 -3.62 -5.84
C ASN A 129 -5.49 -2.91 -6.27
N ILE A 130 -4.34 -3.56 -6.05
CA ILE A 130 -3.01 -3.03 -6.37
C ILE A 130 -2.91 -2.63 -7.85
N GLN A 131 -3.43 -3.45 -8.77
CA GLN A 131 -3.42 -3.17 -10.20
C GLN A 131 -4.23 -1.91 -10.54
N THR A 132 -5.42 -1.74 -9.97
CA THR A 132 -6.24 -0.53 -10.15
C THR A 132 -5.51 0.72 -9.64
N VAL A 133 -4.84 0.63 -8.49
CA VAL A 133 -4.06 1.74 -7.93
C VAL A 133 -2.91 2.11 -8.87
N LEU A 134 -2.14 1.12 -9.33
CA LEU A 134 -1.00 1.36 -10.24
C LEU A 134 -1.44 1.97 -11.57
N LEU A 135 -2.51 1.46 -12.16
CA LEU A 135 -3.07 2.02 -13.39
C LEU A 135 -3.56 3.46 -13.18
N SER A 136 -4.22 3.74 -12.06
CA SER A 136 -4.68 5.11 -11.74
C SER A 136 -3.50 6.06 -11.54
N LEU A 137 -2.43 5.61 -10.91
CA LEU A 137 -1.19 6.39 -10.76
C LEU A 137 -0.48 6.60 -12.10
N GLN A 138 -0.47 5.59 -12.98
CA GLN A 138 0.10 5.71 -14.32
C GLN A 138 -0.69 6.72 -15.16
N SER A 139 -2.03 6.69 -15.12
CA SER A 139 -2.88 7.70 -15.77
C SER A 139 -2.64 9.10 -15.19
N LEU A 140 -2.47 9.22 -13.87
CA LEU A 140 -2.20 10.50 -13.21
C LEU A 140 -0.92 11.18 -13.75
N LEU A 141 0.09 10.41 -14.18
CA LEU A 141 1.30 10.96 -14.80
C LEU A 141 1.02 11.68 -16.12
N GLY A 142 0.01 11.23 -16.89
CA GLY A 142 -0.41 11.90 -18.13
C GLY A 142 -1.47 12.97 -17.92
N GLU A 143 -2.26 12.85 -16.85
CA GLU A 143 -3.43 13.68 -16.58
C GLU A 143 -3.42 14.15 -15.10
N PRO A 144 -2.51 15.06 -14.71
CA PRO A 144 -2.44 15.53 -13.34
C PRO A 144 -3.65 16.38 -12.96
N ASN A 145 -3.98 16.37 -11.66
CA ASN A 145 -5.01 17.25 -11.11
C ASN A 145 -4.39 18.57 -10.62
N ASN A 146 -4.40 19.59 -11.45
CA ASN A 146 -3.87 20.92 -11.13
C ASN A 146 -4.79 21.78 -10.24
N SER A 147 -6.00 21.32 -9.89
CA SER A 147 -6.93 22.07 -9.02
C SER A 147 -6.52 22.05 -7.55
N SER A 148 -5.77 21.03 -7.12
CA SER A 148 -5.28 20.90 -5.74
C SER A 148 -3.90 20.19 -5.71
N PRO A 149 -2.85 20.84 -6.22
CA PRO A 149 -1.53 20.23 -6.34
C PRO A 149 -0.81 20.18 -4.98
N LEU A 150 0.07 19.19 -4.82
CA LEU A 150 1.08 19.17 -3.74
C LEU A 150 2.32 19.97 -4.13
N ASN A 151 2.60 20.08 -5.43
CA ASN A 151 3.68 20.87 -5.99
C ASN A 151 3.10 21.94 -6.92
N GLY A 152 2.97 23.17 -6.41
CA GLY A 152 2.39 24.30 -7.14
C GLY A 152 3.21 24.72 -8.36
N GLU A 153 4.55 24.70 -8.27
CA GLU A 153 5.43 25.01 -9.41
C GLU A 153 5.22 24.00 -10.54
N ALA A 154 5.12 22.71 -10.21
CA ALA A 154 4.86 21.68 -11.21
C ALA A 154 3.49 21.87 -11.88
N ALA A 155 2.45 22.22 -11.12
CA ALA A 155 1.12 22.49 -11.67
C ALA A 155 1.12 23.70 -12.62
N GLU A 156 1.81 24.79 -12.26
CA GLU A 156 1.93 25.98 -13.11
C GLU A 156 2.71 25.68 -14.40
N LEU A 157 3.84 24.98 -14.29
CA LEU A 157 4.68 24.64 -15.45
C LEU A 157 4.00 23.64 -16.39
N TRP A 158 3.13 22.77 -15.88
CA TRP A 158 2.38 21.81 -16.69
C TRP A 158 1.58 22.51 -17.80
N ASP A 159 0.89 23.60 -17.45
CA ASP A 159 0.05 24.34 -18.39
C ASP A 159 0.79 25.44 -19.15
N SER A 160 1.88 25.98 -18.58
CA SER A 160 2.55 27.17 -19.12
C SER A 160 3.84 26.89 -19.91
N ASN A 161 4.59 25.83 -19.59
CA ASN A 161 5.88 25.57 -20.21
C ASN A 161 6.28 24.08 -20.14
N ALA A 162 5.78 23.31 -21.11
CA ALA A 162 6.05 21.88 -21.23
C ALA A 162 7.56 21.53 -21.33
N GLN A 163 8.37 22.38 -21.96
CA GLN A 163 9.81 22.12 -22.11
C GLN A 163 10.53 22.24 -20.76
N GLU A 164 10.25 23.29 -19.99
CA GLU A 164 10.85 23.46 -18.66
C GLU A 164 10.32 22.40 -17.69
N PHE A 165 9.03 22.06 -17.76
CA PHE A 165 8.48 20.94 -17.00
C PHE A 165 9.25 19.65 -17.26
N LYS A 166 9.48 19.31 -18.54
CA LYS A 166 10.27 18.13 -18.93
C LYS A 166 11.70 18.20 -18.40
N ASN A 167 12.36 19.36 -18.46
CA ASN A 167 13.70 19.54 -17.90
C ASN A 167 13.73 19.23 -16.39
N LYS A 168 12.71 19.70 -15.65
CA LYS A 168 12.56 19.45 -14.20
C LYS A 168 12.30 17.98 -13.89
N VAL A 169 11.46 17.31 -14.70
CA VAL A 169 11.22 15.86 -14.60
C VAL A 169 12.53 15.09 -14.75
N MET A 170 13.28 15.34 -15.83
CA MET A 170 14.55 14.66 -16.10
C MET A 170 15.61 14.96 -15.03
N GLY A 171 15.70 16.21 -14.56
CA GLY A 171 16.65 16.60 -13.53
C GLY A 171 16.34 16.04 -12.14
N ARG A 172 15.07 15.75 -11.85
CA ARG A 172 14.64 15.15 -10.58
C ARG A 172 14.80 13.64 -10.58
N HIS A 173 14.53 12.98 -11.70
CA HIS A 173 14.55 11.52 -11.82
C HIS A 173 15.92 10.94 -11.50
N ARG A 174 15.94 9.87 -10.69
CA ARG A 174 17.13 9.07 -10.40
C ARG A 174 16.72 7.62 -10.20
N ASP A 175 17.35 6.72 -10.95
CA ASP A 175 17.15 5.29 -10.75
C ASP A 175 17.66 4.89 -9.36
N ILE A 176 16.92 3.99 -8.71
CA ILE A 176 17.29 3.44 -7.41
C ILE A 176 17.63 1.98 -7.64
N GLU A 177 18.86 1.58 -7.30
CA GLU A 177 19.29 0.17 -7.32
C GLU A 177 18.48 -0.65 -6.29
N GLU A 178 18.33 -1.95 -6.52
CA GLU A 178 17.68 -2.83 -5.55
C GLU A 178 18.60 -3.02 -4.34
N GLU A 179 18.08 -2.77 -3.14
CA GLU A 179 18.76 -3.01 -1.86
C GLU A 179 18.48 -4.44 -1.39
#